data_AF-A0A650EKF5-F1
#
_entry.id   AF-A0A650EKF5-F1
#
_cell.length_a   1.000
_cell.length_b   1.000
_cell.length_c   1.000
_cell.angle_alpha   90.00
_cell.angle_beta   90.00
_cell.angle_gamma   90.00
#
_symmetry.space_group_name_H-M   'P 1'
#
loop_
_entity.id
_entity.type
_entity.pdbx_description
1 polymer ?
#
loop_
_entity_poly.entity_id
_entity_poly.type
_entity_poly.pdbx_seq_one_letter_code
_entity_poly.pdbx_strand_id
1 'polypeptide(L)'
;MQQDDKTLQFMKAVGAVFKDVREEETHNSINKFAREYDIDRGNLSKIERGIINCRLITAWKLSEAAGIKFSEFAKRLEEKLGKDFILMDE
;
A
#
# COMPACT_ATOMS: atom_id res chain seq x y z
N MET A 1 4.21 -11.31 19.47
CA MET A 1 4.64 -9.90 19.39
C MET A 1 3.39 -9.09 19.12
N GLN A 2 2.88 -8.38 20.14
CA GLN A 2 1.75 -7.47 19.95
C GLN A 2 2.21 -6.43 18.93
N GLN A 3 1.55 -6.39 17.79
CA GLN A 3 1.84 -5.38 16.79
C GLN A 3 1.28 -4.08 17.35
N ASP A 4 2.16 -3.11 17.59
CA ASP A 4 1.78 -1.79 18.09
C ASP A 4 0.62 -1.22 17.23
N ASP A 5 -0.39 -0.65 17.89
CA ASP A 5 -1.63 -0.19 17.25
C ASP A 5 -1.34 0.85 16.16
N LYS A 6 -0.30 1.68 16.32
CA LYS A 6 0.15 2.65 15.30
C LYS A 6 0.77 1.96 14.10
N THR A 7 1.60 0.94 14.32
CA THR A 7 2.14 0.09 13.26
C THR A 7 1.03 -0.59 12.46
N LEU A 8 -0.02 -1.09 13.14
CA LEU A 8 -1.17 -1.68 12.47
C LEU A 8 -1.96 -0.63 11.68
N GLN A 9 -2.20 0.56 12.23
CA GLN A 9 -2.83 1.67 11.53
C GLN A 9 -2.05 2.03 10.26
N PHE A 10 -0.72 2.15 10.35
CA PHE A 10 0.14 2.43 9.21
C PHE A 10 0.02 1.37 8.11
N MET A 11 0.08 0.08 8.48
CA MET A 11 -0.07 -1.02 7.52
C MET A 11 -1.44 -1.03 6.83
N LYS A 12 -2.51 -0.68 7.56
CA LYS A 12 -3.85 -0.54 6.99
C LYS A 12 -3.92 0.64 6.03
N ALA A 13 -3.31 1.77 6.36
CA ALA A 13 -3.26 2.94 5.49
C ALA A 13 -2.50 2.65 4.18
N VAL A 14 -1.31 2.03 4.29
CA VAL A 14 -0.52 1.57 3.12
C VAL A 14 -1.34 0.65 2.23
N GLY A 15 -2.01 -0.35 2.82
CA GLY A 15 -2.85 -1.29 2.08
C GLY A 15 -4.02 -0.61 1.37
N ALA A 16 -4.71 0.28 2.07
CA ALA A 16 -5.82 1.04 1.51
C ALA A 16 -5.38 1.92 0.34
N VAL A 17 -4.27 2.65 0.47
CA VAL A 17 -3.75 3.48 -0.62
C VAL A 17 -3.36 2.65 -1.84
N PHE A 18 -2.73 1.47 -1.67
CA PHE A 18 -2.44 0.61 -2.82
C PHE A 18 -3.68 0.06 -3.50
N LYS A 19 -4.73 -0.24 -2.73
CA LYS A 19 -6.01 -0.63 -3.29
C LYS A 19 -6.62 0.51 -4.12
N ASP A 20 -6.65 1.71 -3.54
CA ASP A 20 -7.19 2.92 -4.18
C ASP A 20 -6.40 3.20 -5.47
N VAL A 21 -5.06 3.24 -5.42
CA VAL A 21 -4.18 3.39 -6.58
C VAL A 21 -4.42 2.33 -7.66
N ARG A 22 -4.57 1.05 -7.30
CA ARG A 22 -4.86 0.00 -8.29
C ARG A 22 -6.21 0.26 -8.98
N GLU A 23 -7.25 0.59 -8.22
CA GLU A 23 -8.61 0.74 -8.73
C GLU A 23 -8.78 2.03 -9.55
N GLU A 24 -8.14 3.11 -9.12
CA GLU A 24 -8.17 4.44 -9.75
C GLU A 24 -7.30 4.51 -11.01
N GLU A 25 -6.06 4.04 -10.94
CA GLU A 25 -5.08 4.27 -12.02
C GLU A 25 -5.14 3.20 -13.11
N THR A 26 -5.52 1.98 -12.76
CA THR A 26 -5.51 0.85 -13.71
C THR A 26 -6.88 0.27 -14.01
N HIS A 27 -7.89 0.58 -13.19
CA HIS A 27 -9.23 -0.02 -13.23
C HIS A 27 -9.21 -1.56 -13.19
N ASN A 28 -8.10 -2.16 -12.77
CA ASN A 28 -7.91 -3.59 -12.74
C ASN A 28 -8.40 -4.17 -11.42
N SER A 29 -9.09 -5.31 -11.49
CA SER A 29 -9.25 -6.17 -10.32
C SER A 29 -7.88 -6.64 -9.82
N ILE A 30 -7.80 -7.01 -8.55
CA ILE A 30 -6.57 -7.55 -7.95
C ILE A 30 -5.99 -8.73 -8.74
N ASN A 31 -6.85 -9.60 -9.30
CA ASN A 31 -6.40 -10.75 -10.09
C ASN A 31 -5.79 -10.32 -11.44
N LYS A 32 -6.40 -9.32 -12.09
CA LYS A 32 -5.91 -8.82 -13.38
C LYS A 32 -4.58 -8.08 -13.20
N PHE A 33 -4.51 -7.18 -12.22
CA PHE A 33 -3.30 -6.43 -11.90
C PHE A 33 -2.14 -7.35 -11.50
N ALA A 34 -2.40 -8.32 -10.62
CA ALA A 34 -1.38 -9.29 -10.22
C ALA A 34 -0.81 -10.10 -11.38
N ARG A 35 -1.68 -10.53 -12.31
CA ARG A 35 -1.27 -11.27 -13.51
C ARG A 35 -0.46 -10.41 -14.49
N GLU A 36 -0.89 -9.18 -14.72
CA GLU A 36 -0.30 -8.27 -15.72
C GLU A 36 1.14 -7.89 -15.39
N TYR A 37 1.45 -7.72 -14.10
CA TYR A 37 2.76 -7.26 -13.63
C TYR A 37 3.56 -8.34 -12.89
N ASP A 38 3.18 -9.62 -13.03
CA ASP A 38 3.82 -10.78 -12.38
C ASP A 38 4.01 -10.59 -10.85
N ILE A 39 2.97 -10.10 -10.19
CA ILE A 39 2.93 -9.90 -8.75
C ILE A 39 2.20 -11.08 -8.11
N ASP A 40 2.72 -11.62 -7.01
CA ASP A 40 2.00 -12.63 -6.24
C ASP A 40 0.68 -12.04 -5.71
N ARG A 41 -0.44 -12.53 -6.26
CA ARG A 41 -1.80 -12.11 -5.91
C ARG A 41 -2.08 -12.32 -4.42
N GLY A 42 -1.54 -13.38 -3.82
CA GLY A 42 -1.71 -13.67 -2.40
C GLY A 42 -1.13 -12.58 -1.51
N ASN A 43 0.11 -12.18 -1.78
CA ASN A 43 0.81 -11.10 -1.10
C ASN A 43 0.16 -9.76 -1.37
N LEU A 44 -0.20 -9.44 -2.61
CA LEU A 44 -0.91 -8.20 -2.93
C LEU A 44 -2.21 -8.09 -2.11
N SER A 45 -2.99 -9.18 -2.03
CA SER A 45 -4.22 -9.21 -1.24
C SER A 45 -3.98 -9.03 0.26
N LYS A 46 -2.88 -9.56 0.79
CA LYS A 46 -2.50 -9.36 2.20
C LYS A 46 -2.00 -7.94 2.45
N ILE A 47 -1.28 -7.34 1.51
CA ILE A 47 -0.82 -5.94 1.57
C ILE A 47 -2.01 -4.99 1.54
N GLU A 48 -2.92 -5.12 0.56
CA GLU A 48 -4.10 -4.23 0.44
C GLU A 48 -5.02 -4.29 1.66
N ARG A 49 -4.99 -5.41 2.41
CA ARG A 49 -5.73 -5.57 3.67
C ARG A 49 -4.92 -5.19 4.91
N GLY A 50 -3.68 -4.73 4.78
CA GLY A 50 -2.78 -4.40 5.88
C GLY A 50 -2.48 -5.60 6.81
N ILE A 51 -2.46 -6.82 6.27
CA ILE A 51 -2.16 -8.05 7.02
C ILE A 51 -0.65 -8.29 7.09
N ILE A 52 0.08 -7.93 6.03
CA ILE A 52 1.55 -8.03 5.99
C ILE A 52 2.14 -6.67 5.70
N ASN A 53 3.35 -6.43 6.23
CA ASN A 53 4.07 -5.20 5.97
C ASN A 53 4.50 -5.13 4.49
N CYS A 54 4.26 -4.00 3.84
CA CYS A 54 4.74 -3.75 2.50
C CYS A 54 6.19 -3.25 2.57
N ARG A 55 7.14 -4.05 2.06
CA ARG A 55 8.54 -3.61 1.94
C ARG A 55 8.62 -2.44 0.96
N LEU A 56 9.55 -1.52 1.20
CA LEU A 56 9.77 -0.35 0.32
C LEU A 56 9.98 -0.75 -1.15
N ILE A 57 10.75 -1.81 -1.40
CA ILE A 57 10.97 -2.32 -2.77
C ILE A 57 9.68 -2.81 -3.43
N THR A 58 8.75 -3.39 -2.66
CA THR A 58 7.44 -3.81 -3.16
C THR A 58 6.58 -2.60 -3.42
N ALA A 59 6.60 -1.61 -2.53
CA ALA A 59 5.85 -0.37 -2.68
C ALA A 59 6.28 0.41 -3.95
N TRP A 60 7.58 0.44 -4.23
CA TRP A 60 8.15 1.02 -5.44
C TRP A 60 7.65 0.31 -6.71
N LYS A 61 7.77 -1.03 -6.76
CA LYS A 61 7.29 -1.83 -7.90
C LYS A 61 5.79 -1.67 -8.14
N LEU A 62 4.99 -1.62 -7.07
CA LEU A 62 3.54 -1.40 -7.17
C LEU A 62 3.20 -0.02 -7.74
N SER A 63 3.98 1.00 -7.38
CA SER A 63 3.82 2.35 -7.93
C SER A 63 4.10 2.36 -9.44
N GLU A 64 5.21 1.76 -9.87
CA GLU A 64 5.57 1.64 -11.28
C GLU A 64 4.54 0.82 -12.08
N ALA A 65 4.07 -0.30 -11.52
CA ALA A 65 3.02 -1.13 -12.10
C ALA A 65 1.68 -0.37 -12.24
N ALA A 66 1.36 0.50 -11.29
CA ALA A 66 0.17 1.35 -11.37
C ALA A 66 0.37 2.61 -12.24
N GLY A 67 1.55 2.83 -12.81
CA GLY A 67 1.84 4.00 -13.64
C GLY A 67 2.04 5.30 -12.88
N ILE A 68 2.28 5.24 -11.56
CA ILE A 68 2.51 6.43 -10.72
C ILE A 68 3.94 6.50 -10.19
N LYS A 69 4.39 7.72 -9.87
CA LYS A 69 5.64 7.90 -9.13
C LYS A 69 5.46 7.46 -7.69
N PHE A 70 6.50 6.90 -7.09
CA PHE A 70 6.48 6.57 -5.65
C PHE A 70 6.19 7.80 -4.76
N SER A 71 6.62 8.99 -5.17
CA SER A 71 6.31 10.24 -4.45
C SER A 71 4.80 10.55 -4.41
N GLU A 72 4.05 10.17 -5.44
CA GLU A 72 2.60 10.32 -5.48
C GLU A 72 1.93 9.35 -4.49
N PHE A 73 2.39 8.09 -4.46
CA PHE A 73 1.97 7.13 -3.43
C PHE A 73 2.25 7.64 -2.01
N ALA A 74 3.45 8.16 -1.77
CA ALA A 74 3.84 8.69 -0.47
C ALA A 74 2.93 9.86 -0.04
N LYS A 75 2.62 10.78 -0.96
CA LYS A 75 1.70 11.88 -0.70
C LYS A 75 0.29 11.39 -0.34
N ARG A 76 -0.28 10.45 -1.10
CA ARG A 76 -1.59 9.85 -0.79
C ARG A 76 -1.59 9.14 0.57
N LEU A 77 -0.48 8.52 0.95
CA LEU A 77 -0.31 7.90 2.26
C LEU A 77 -0.30 8.92 3.40
N GLU A 78 0.45 10.02 3.26
CA GLU A 78 0.44 11.12 4.24
C GLU A 78 -0.98 11.72 4.41
N GLU A 79 -1.68 11.93 3.30
CA GLU A 79 -3.08 12.40 3.31
C GLU A 79 -4.02 11.41 4.01
N LYS A 80 -3.85 10.10 3.79
CA LYS A 80 -4.65 9.03 4.42
C LYS A 80 -4.39 8.92 5.93
N LEU A 81 -3.14 9.09 6.35
CA LEU A 81 -2.72 9.00 7.76
C LEU A 81 -3.13 10.23 8.56
N GLY A 82 -3.18 11.40 7.91
CA GLY A 82 -3.47 12.68 8.55
C GLY A 82 -2.21 13.35 9.10
N LYS A 83 -2.27 14.68 9.25
CA LYS A 83 -1.12 15.55 9.57
C LYS A 83 -0.47 15.24 10.93
N ASP A 84 -1.23 14.68 11.85
CA ASP A 84 -0.80 14.46 13.24
C ASP A 84 -0.33 13.01 13.48
N PHE A 85 -0.29 12.17 12.43
CA PHE A 85 0.18 10.80 12.57
C PHE A 85 1.70 10.75 12.74
N ILE A 86 2.14 10.19 13.86
CA ILE A 86 3.56 9.92 14.13
C ILE A 86 3.69 8.44 14.50
N LEU A 87 4.52 7.72 13.74
CA LEU A 87 4.74 6.29 13.94
C LEU A 87 5.64 6.00 15.14
N MET A 88 6.63 6.86 15.39
CA MET A 88 7.48 6.77 16.58
C MET A 88 6.78 7.43 17.76
N ASP A 89 6.87 6.82 18.93
CA ASP A 89 6.62 7.51 20.18
C ASP A 89 7.82 8.42 20.48
N GLU A 90 7.58 9.59 21.09
CA GLU A 90 8.65 10.41 21.69
C GLU A 90 9.32 9.67 22.86
#